data_AF-A0A7X5YHL7-F1
#
_entry.id   AF-A0A7X5YHL7-F1
#
_cell.length_a   1.000
_cell.length_b   1.000
_cell.length_c   1.000
_cell.angle_alpha   90.00
_cell.angle_beta   90.00
_cell.angle_gamma   90.00
#
_symmetry.space_group_name_H-M   'P 1'
#
loop_
_entity.id
_entity.type
_entity.pdbx_description
1 polymer ?
#
loop_
_entity_poly.entity_id
_entity_poly.type
_entity_poly.pdbx_seq_one_letter_code
_entity_poly.pdbx_strand_id
1 'polypeptide(L)'
;MHANPKAGAGALIFGWVAYIALMAVHPTHLGGPSLGHVDLNDAVHWTALLVVPVLAYGYLELARWLGLSRALPLLGLSFISFSLFAGMVAGTLNGLVMPQVLQPDLPGEIGPDGVDALRRLVWWTNQGFSAIHYTLAAIATGVFGLAWLSRPGGRPLGVSGLLIAGAFLLWLASGTWRPDVHGALFVVLALGGWSISAAFAMRREDPADA
;
A
#
# COMPACT_ATOMS: atom_id res chain seq x y z
N MET A 1 26.14 -6.36 -1.34
CA MET A 1 25.28 -6.04 -2.50
C MET A 1 25.09 -4.54 -2.52
N HIS A 2 25.48 -3.87 -3.61
CA HIS A 2 25.29 -2.42 -3.74
C HIS A 2 23.84 -2.10 -4.10
N ALA A 3 23.31 -1.01 -3.55
CA ALA A 3 22.01 -0.48 -3.95
C ALA A 3 22.06 0.03 -5.40
N ASN A 4 20.91 0.06 -6.08
CA ASN A 4 20.68 0.79 -7.32
C ASN A 4 19.67 1.92 -7.04
N PRO A 5 20.13 3.09 -6.54
CA PRO A 5 19.24 4.13 -6.02
C PRO A 5 18.34 4.71 -7.11
N LYS A 6 18.82 4.76 -8.37
CA LYS A 6 18.05 5.27 -9.51
C LYS A 6 16.88 4.35 -9.85
N ALA A 7 17.13 3.03 -9.94
CA ALA A 7 16.08 2.06 -10.21
C ALA A 7 15.08 1.98 -9.05
N GLY A 8 15.57 1.96 -7.81
CA GLY A 8 14.74 1.96 -6.60
C GLY A 8 13.84 3.20 -6.50
N ALA A 9 14.42 4.39 -6.69
CA ALA A 9 13.66 5.65 -6.68
C ALA A 9 12.62 5.70 -7.81
N GLY A 10 12.99 5.25 -9.02
CA GLY A 10 12.06 5.14 -10.14
C GLY A 10 10.88 4.23 -9.82
N ALA A 11 11.15 3.07 -9.22
CA ALA A 11 10.12 2.11 -8.81
C ALA A 11 9.19 2.67 -7.73
N LEU A 12 9.72 3.36 -6.71
CA LEU A 12 8.91 4.03 -5.68
C LEU A 12 8.03 5.13 -6.28
N ILE A 13 8.59 5.99 -7.14
CA ILE A 13 7.84 7.09 -7.76
C ILE A 13 6.72 6.54 -8.65
N PHE A 14 7.06 5.65 -9.58
CA PHE A 14 6.09 5.07 -10.50
C PHE A 14 5.02 4.28 -9.75
N GLY A 15 5.44 3.42 -8.81
CA GLY A 15 4.52 2.58 -8.03
C GLY A 15 3.53 3.41 -7.21
N TRP A 16 4.00 4.44 -6.50
CA TRP A 16 3.10 5.28 -5.69
C TRP A 16 2.22 6.20 -6.51
N VAL A 17 2.72 6.77 -7.61
CA VAL A 17 1.89 7.56 -8.54
C VAL A 17 0.78 6.69 -9.13
N ALA A 18 1.12 5.48 -9.60
CA ALA A 18 0.14 4.53 -10.10
C ALA A 18 -0.87 4.16 -9.00
N TYR A 19 -0.41 3.83 -7.79
CA TYR A 19 -1.29 3.42 -6.70
C TYR A 19 -2.23 4.55 -6.24
N ILE A 20 -1.75 5.79 -6.16
CA ILE A 20 -2.58 6.96 -5.88
C ILE A 20 -3.63 7.15 -6.97
N ALA A 21 -3.24 7.07 -8.25
CA ALA A 21 -4.16 7.20 -9.37
C ALA A 21 -5.26 6.12 -9.34
N LEU A 22 -4.89 4.89 -9.03
CA LEU A 22 -5.83 3.77 -8.87
C LEU A 22 -6.83 4.02 -7.75
N MET A 23 -6.37 4.49 -6.59
CA MET A 23 -7.26 4.84 -5.48
C MET A 23 -8.20 6.01 -5.82
N ALA A 24 -7.74 6.99 -6.61
CA ALA A 24 -8.54 8.13 -7.03
C ALA A 24 -9.68 7.74 -7.99
N VAL A 25 -9.49 6.69 -8.79
CA VAL A 25 -10.51 6.17 -9.72
C VAL A 25 -11.16 4.88 -9.22
N HIS A 26 -10.88 4.47 -7.97
CA HIS A 26 -11.38 3.22 -7.43
C HIS A 26 -12.92 3.25 -7.36
N PRO A 27 -13.61 2.23 -7.90
CA PRO A 27 -15.07 2.20 -7.88
C PRO A 27 -15.57 2.17 -6.42
N THR A 28 -16.51 3.06 -6.09
CA THR A 28 -17.17 3.13 -4.78
C THR A 28 -18.47 2.33 -4.72
N HIS A 29 -18.95 1.90 -5.88
CA HIS A 29 -20.13 1.07 -6.07
C HIS A 29 -19.85 0.04 -7.16
N LEU A 30 -20.62 -1.05 -7.15
CA LEU A 30 -20.59 -2.06 -8.20
C LEU A 30 -21.18 -1.49 -9.49
N GLY A 31 -20.58 -1.85 -10.62
CA GLY A 31 -20.94 -1.30 -11.93
C GLY A 31 -20.17 -0.02 -12.22
N GLY A 32 -19.03 -0.17 -12.88
CA GLY A 32 -18.27 0.93 -13.48
C GLY A 32 -18.32 0.86 -15.01
N PRO A 33 -17.76 1.86 -15.70
CA PRO A 33 -17.59 1.77 -17.15
C PRO A 33 -16.80 0.49 -17.50
N SER A 34 -17.25 -0.21 -18.53
CA SER A 34 -16.60 -1.41 -19.05
C SER A 34 -16.14 -1.22 -20.49
N LEU A 35 -15.02 -1.85 -20.82
CA LEU A 35 -14.48 -1.91 -22.18
C LEU A 35 -14.47 -3.38 -22.61
N GLY A 36 -15.56 -3.83 -23.21
CA GLY A 36 -15.76 -5.23 -23.57
C GLY A 36 -15.84 -6.11 -22.32
N HIS A 37 -14.87 -7.02 -22.15
CA HIS A 37 -14.83 -7.98 -21.05
C HIS A 37 -14.08 -7.49 -19.81
N VAL A 38 -13.48 -6.30 -19.85
CA VAL A 38 -12.76 -5.73 -18.72
C VAL A 38 -13.58 -4.57 -18.17
N ASP A 39 -14.05 -4.70 -16.94
CA ASP A 39 -14.66 -3.58 -16.23
C ASP A 39 -13.59 -2.74 -15.49
N LEU A 40 -13.98 -1.54 -15.06
CA LEU A 40 -13.09 -0.66 -14.32
C LEU A 40 -12.58 -1.31 -13.02
N ASN A 41 -13.39 -2.14 -12.36
CA ASN A 41 -13.00 -2.82 -11.12
C ASN A 41 -11.86 -3.80 -11.39
N ASP A 42 -11.96 -4.61 -12.44
CA ASP A 42 -10.91 -5.53 -12.88
C ASP A 42 -9.63 -4.77 -13.23
N ALA A 43 -9.75 -3.71 -14.04
CA ALA A 43 -8.60 -2.90 -14.45
C ALA A 43 -7.88 -2.31 -13.24
N VAL A 44 -8.61 -1.76 -12.26
CA VAL A 44 -8.02 -1.15 -11.07
C VAL A 44 -7.29 -2.19 -10.22
N HIS A 45 -7.92 -3.32 -9.93
CA HIS A 45 -7.36 -4.32 -9.03
C HIS A 45 -6.22 -5.13 -9.65
N TRP A 46 -6.32 -5.51 -10.93
CA TRP A 46 -5.20 -6.15 -11.64
C TRP A 46 -3.99 -5.22 -11.73
N THR A 47 -4.21 -3.94 -12.04
CA THR A 47 -3.12 -2.96 -12.07
C THR A 47 -2.52 -2.78 -10.68
N ALA A 48 -3.33 -2.73 -9.62
CA ALA A 48 -2.82 -2.67 -8.25
C ALA A 48 -1.94 -3.88 -7.91
N LEU A 49 -2.34 -5.09 -8.30
CA LEU A 49 -1.55 -6.31 -8.09
C LEU A 49 -0.21 -6.28 -8.85
N LEU A 50 -0.17 -5.66 -10.04
CA LEU A 50 1.08 -5.46 -10.80
C LEU A 50 1.97 -4.35 -10.22
N VAL A 51 1.38 -3.35 -9.56
CA VAL A 51 2.12 -2.27 -8.90
C VAL A 51 2.83 -2.74 -7.62
N VAL A 52 2.25 -3.70 -6.89
CA VAL A 52 2.84 -4.23 -5.65
C VAL A 52 4.30 -4.72 -5.80
N PRO A 53 4.66 -5.59 -6.75
CA PRO A 53 6.05 -6.03 -6.90
C PRO A 53 7.00 -4.88 -7.25
N VAL A 54 6.53 -3.86 -7.98
CA VAL A 54 7.32 -2.65 -8.27
C VAL A 54 7.59 -1.86 -6.99
N LEU A 55 6.58 -1.67 -6.13
CA LEU A 55 6.74 -1.04 -4.82
C LEU A 55 7.68 -1.85 -3.91
N ALA A 56 7.53 -3.18 -3.88
CA ALA A 56 8.38 -4.06 -3.09
C ALA A 56 9.86 -3.90 -3.48
N TYR A 57 10.14 -3.88 -4.79
CA TYR A 57 11.50 -3.60 -5.29
C TYR A 57 11.99 -2.20 -4.88
N GLY A 58 11.15 -1.17 -5.01
CA GLY A 58 11.48 0.19 -4.58
C GLY A 58 11.87 0.28 -3.09
N TYR A 59 11.11 -0.37 -2.21
CA TYR A 59 11.41 -0.41 -0.78
C TYR A 59 12.63 -1.26 -0.43
N LEU A 60 12.88 -2.35 -1.15
CA LEU A 60 14.11 -3.13 -1.02
C LEU A 60 15.34 -2.25 -1.31
N GLU A 61 15.29 -1.45 -2.38
CA GLU A 61 16.36 -0.54 -2.74
C GLU A 61 16.49 0.65 -1.78
N LEU A 62 15.37 1.18 -1.25
CA LEU A 62 15.41 2.15 -0.15
C LEU A 62 16.11 1.57 1.09
N ALA A 63 15.79 0.34 1.48
CA ALA A 63 16.40 -0.33 2.62
C ALA A 63 17.90 -0.62 2.39
N ARG A 64 18.28 -1.00 1.16
CA ARG A 64 19.69 -1.15 0.75
C ARG A 64 20.43 0.19 0.82
N TRP A 65 19.82 1.26 0.32
CA TRP A 65 20.39 2.61 0.34
C TRP A 65 20.58 3.12 1.78
N LEU A 66 19.63 2.86 2.68
CA LEU A 66 19.75 3.19 4.11
C LEU A 66 20.69 2.24 4.89
N GLY A 67 21.14 1.15 4.26
CA GLY A 67 22.06 0.15 4.82
C GLY A 67 21.35 -1.03 5.48
N LEU A 68 21.24 -2.17 4.78
CA LEU A 68 20.62 -3.42 5.28
C LEU A 68 21.36 -4.06 6.47
N SER A 69 22.61 -3.68 6.75
CA SER A 69 23.34 -4.11 7.94
C SER A 69 22.78 -3.50 9.23
N ARG A 70 21.96 -2.45 9.12
CA ARG A 70 21.34 -1.76 10.26
C ARG A 70 19.97 -2.35 10.55
N ALA A 71 19.61 -2.40 11.83
CA ALA A 71 18.33 -2.99 12.26
C ALA A 71 17.10 -2.23 11.72
N LEU A 72 17.15 -0.88 11.68
CA LEU A 72 15.99 -0.08 11.29
C LEU A 72 15.58 -0.26 9.81
N PRO A 73 16.48 -0.16 8.81
CA PRO A 73 16.11 -0.43 7.41
C PRO A 73 15.59 -1.85 7.19
N LEU A 74 16.19 -2.85 7.84
CA LEU A 74 15.74 -4.23 7.75
C LEU A 74 14.34 -4.41 8.36
N LEU A 75 14.08 -3.81 9.52
CA LEU A 75 12.78 -3.85 10.18
C LEU A 75 11.70 -3.14 9.36
N GLY A 76 12.02 -1.98 8.79
CA GLY A 76 11.13 -1.24 7.89
C GLY A 76 10.78 -2.06 6.65
N LEU A 77 11.77 -2.74 6.06
CA LEU A 77 11.58 -3.63 4.92
C LEU A 77 10.68 -4.83 5.28
N SER A 78 10.84 -5.41 6.46
CA SER A 78 9.96 -6.50 6.94
C SER A 78 8.52 -6.02 7.04
N PHE A 79 8.27 -4.89 7.72
CA PHE A 79 6.92 -4.34 7.86
C PHE A 79 6.27 -4.01 6.52
N ILE A 80 6.99 -3.36 5.60
CA ILE A 80 6.41 -3.02 4.30
C ILE A 80 6.18 -4.26 3.43
N SER A 81 7.00 -5.31 3.56
CA SER A 81 6.77 -6.57 2.82
C SER A 81 5.48 -7.25 3.27
N PHE A 82 5.25 -7.37 4.58
CA PHE A 82 3.99 -7.90 5.12
C PHE A 82 2.79 -6.99 4.80
N SER A 83 2.99 -5.67 4.83
CA SER A 83 1.99 -4.71 4.40
C SER A 83 1.58 -4.96 2.96
N LEU A 84 2.53 -5.01 2.02
CA LEU A 84 2.26 -5.21 0.61
C LEU A 84 1.56 -6.54 0.35
N PHE A 85 1.98 -7.61 1.03
CA PHE A 85 1.30 -8.90 0.98
C PHE A 85 -0.16 -8.81 1.45
N ALA A 86 -0.42 -8.18 2.60
CA ALA A 86 -1.77 -7.96 3.09
C ALA A 86 -2.62 -7.13 2.10
N GLY A 87 -2.00 -6.11 1.47
CA GLY A 87 -2.64 -5.30 0.44
C GLY A 87 -3.01 -6.11 -0.81
N MET A 88 -2.17 -7.06 -1.23
CA MET A 88 -2.50 -7.99 -2.32
C MET A 88 -3.69 -8.87 -1.98
N VAL A 89 -3.75 -9.41 -0.75
CA VAL A 89 -4.87 -10.24 -0.30
C VAL A 89 -6.16 -9.40 -0.25
N ALA A 90 -6.10 -8.20 0.32
CA ALA A 90 -7.22 -7.27 0.34
C ALA A 90 -7.71 -6.95 -1.09
N GLY A 91 -6.81 -6.55 -1.99
CA GLY A 91 -7.13 -6.25 -3.38
C GLY A 91 -7.70 -7.45 -4.13
N THR A 92 -7.22 -8.67 -3.86
CA THR A 92 -7.77 -9.91 -4.43
C THR A 92 -9.19 -10.17 -3.95
N LEU A 93 -9.44 -10.03 -2.64
CA LEU A 93 -10.77 -10.26 -2.07
C LEU A 93 -11.79 -9.25 -2.60
N ASN A 94 -11.43 -7.96 -2.67
CA ASN A 94 -12.34 -6.92 -3.14
C ASN A 94 -12.51 -6.93 -4.66
N GLY A 95 -11.42 -7.10 -5.41
CA GLY A 95 -11.38 -6.94 -6.84
C GLY A 95 -11.71 -8.19 -7.63
N LEU A 96 -11.37 -9.37 -7.12
CA LEU A 96 -11.45 -10.63 -7.87
C LEU A 96 -12.44 -11.62 -7.26
N VAL A 97 -12.51 -11.72 -5.93
CA VAL A 97 -13.42 -12.67 -5.25
C VAL A 97 -14.82 -12.09 -5.09
N MET A 98 -14.94 -10.87 -4.57
CA MET A 98 -16.24 -10.24 -4.30
C MET A 98 -17.13 -10.15 -5.55
N PRO A 99 -16.65 -9.77 -6.75
CA PRO A 99 -17.49 -9.74 -7.95
C PRO A 99 -18.09 -11.11 -8.31
N GLN A 100 -17.36 -12.21 -8.07
CA GLN A 100 -17.87 -13.56 -8.32
C GLN A 100 -18.98 -13.93 -7.33
N VAL A 101 -18.85 -13.52 -6.06
CA VAL A 101 -19.86 -13.75 -5.01
C VAL A 101 -21.13 -12.92 -5.24
N LEU A 102 -21.04 -11.85 -6.03
CA LEU A 102 -22.16 -10.96 -6.34
C LEU A 102 -22.92 -11.35 -7.59
N GLN A 103 -22.45 -12.36 -8.35
CA GLN A 103 -23.15 -12.80 -9.55
C GLN A 103 -24.56 -13.33 -9.18
N PRO A 104 -25.61 -12.90 -9.90
CA PRO A 104 -26.98 -13.31 -9.62
C PRO A 104 -27.22 -14.80 -9.88
N ASP A 105 -26.41 -15.42 -10.74
CA ASP A 105 -26.59 -16.78 -11.22
C ASP A 105 -25.64 -17.79 -10.56
N LEU A 106 -25.21 -17.54 -9.31
CA LEU A 106 -24.43 -18.52 -8.54
C LEU A 106 -25.17 -19.88 -8.57
N PRO A 107 -24.61 -20.91 -9.23
CA PRO A 107 -25.33 -22.15 -9.50
C PRO A 107 -25.86 -22.77 -8.21
N GLY A 108 -27.12 -23.23 -8.28
CA GLY A 108 -27.93 -23.66 -7.14
C GLY A 108 -27.21 -24.61 -6.19
N GLU A 109 -27.19 -24.22 -4.91
CA GLU A 109 -27.00 -25.04 -3.71
C GLU A 109 -27.08 -24.15 -2.45
N ILE A 110 -26.72 -22.86 -2.57
CA ILE A 110 -26.71 -21.89 -1.46
C ILE A 110 -27.96 -20.99 -1.55
N GLY A 111 -28.81 -21.03 -0.52
CA GLY A 111 -29.97 -20.13 -0.40
C GLY A 111 -29.56 -18.65 -0.18
N PRO A 112 -30.50 -17.69 -0.27
CA PRO A 112 -30.21 -16.26 -0.14
C PRO A 112 -29.40 -15.88 1.10
N ASP A 113 -29.73 -16.46 2.26
CA ASP A 113 -29.03 -16.21 3.53
C ASP A 113 -27.56 -16.65 3.49
N GLY A 114 -27.27 -17.74 2.77
CA GLY A 114 -25.91 -18.25 2.61
C GLY A 114 -25.07 -17.38 1.70
N VAL A 115 -25.66 -16.85 0.62
CA VAL A 115 -25.00 -15.88 -0.26
C VAL A 115 -24.68 -14.60 0.51
N ASP A 116 -25.60 -14.10 1.33
CA ASP A 116 -25.38 -12.92 2.16
C ASP A 116 -24.34 -13.15 3.27
N ALA A 117 -24.30 -14.34 3.87
CA ALA A 117 -23.25 -14.71 4.80
C ALA A 117 -21.87 -14.74 4.12
N LEU A 118 -21.78 -15.28 2.91
CA LEU A 118 -20.55 -15.31 2.12
C LEU A 118 -20.08 -13.89 1.75
N ARG A 119 -20.99 -13.01 1.30
CA ARG A 119 -20.69 -11.59 1.03
C ARG A 119 -20.10 -10.90 2.26
N ARG A 120 -20.74 -11.06 3.43
CA ARG A 120 -20.23 -10.49 4.68
C ARG A 120 -18.86 -11.04 5.04
N LEU A 121 -18.63 -12.34 4.87
CA LEU A 121 -17.34 -12.96 5.17
C LEU A 121 -16.22 -12.40 4.28
N VAL A 122 -16.43 -12.33 2.97
CA VAL A 122 -15.44 -11.77 2.04
C VAL A 122 -15.18 -10.30 2.35
N TRP A 123 -16.24 -9.53 2.63
CA TRP A 123 -16.12 -8.12 2.98
C TRP A 123 -15.32 -7.92 4.26
N TRP A 124 -15.68 -8.58 5.38
CA TRP A 124 -14.96 -8.45 6.65
C TRP A 124 -13.51 -8.92 6.56
N THR A 125 -13.26 -9.97 5.78
CA THR A 125 -11.90 -10.49 5.55
C THR A 125 -11.08 -9.46 4.76
N ASN A 126 -11.63 -8.86 3.71
CA ASN A 126 -11.01 -7.75 3.00
C ASN A 126 -10.70 -6.58 3.97
N GLN A 127 -11.66 -6.16 4.79
CA GLN A 127 -11.45 -5.06 5.73
C GLN A 127 -10.34 -5.35 6.74
N GLY A 128 -10.26 -6.59 7.23
CA GLY A 128 -9.17 -7.03 8.11
C GLY A 128 -7.79 -6.91 7.44
N PHE A 129 -7.66 -7.40 6.20
CA PHE A 129 -6.40 -7.29 5.46
C PHE A 129 -6.05 -5.84 5.07
N SER A 130 -7.05 -5.03 4.72
CA SER A 130 -6.87 -3.58 4.48
C SER A 130 -6.33 -2.87 5.72
N ALA A 131 -6.91 -3.16 6.90
CA ALA A 131 -6.43 -2.59 8.16
C ALA A 131 -4.99 -3.01 8.46
N ILE A 132 -4.64 -4.29 8.27
CA ILE A 132 -3.26 -4.79 8.42
C ILE A 132 -2.33 -4.07 7.44
N HIS A 133 -2.70 -3.98 6.16
CA HIS A 133 -1.92 -3.32 5.12
C HIS A 133 -1.54 -1.89 5.52
N TYR A 134 -2.52 -1.05 5.82
CA TYR A 134 -2.28 0.36 6.14
C TYR A 134 -1.54 0.54 7.48
N THR A 135 -1.83 -0.30 8.48
CA THR A 135 -1.13 -0.27 9.77
C THR A 135 0.36 -0.57 9.60
N LEU A 136 0.68 -1.66 8.92
CA LEU A 136 2.07 -2.06 8.71
C LEU A 136 2.81 -1.08 7.78
N ALA A 137 2.14 -0.50 6.78
CA ALA A 137 2.73 0.51 5.91
C ALA A 137 3.09 1.80 6.68
N ALA A 138 2.21 2.23 7.59
CA ALA A 138 2.46 3.38 8.45
C ALA A 138 3.62 3.11 9.42
N ILE A 139 3.65 1.94 10.06
CA ILE A 139 4.77 1.54 10.91
C ILE A 139 6.08 1.51 10.11
N ALA A 140 6.08 0.89 8.92
CA ALA A 140 7.26 0.86 8.06
C ALA A 140 7.75 2.28 7.70
N THR A 141 6.83 3.19 7.38
CA THR A 141 7.13 4.60 7.10
C THR A 141 7.77 5.29 8.29
N GLY A 142 7.25 5.08 9.50
CA GLY A 142 7.86 5.59 10.73
C GLY A 142 9.26 5.01 10.98
N VAL A 143 9.44 3.71 10.78
CA VAL A 143 10.73 3.02 10.96
C VAL A 143 11.78 3.49 9.93
N PHE A 144 11.41 3.63 8.66
CA PHE A 144 12.30 4.24 7.67
C PHE A 144 12.57 5.72 7.99
N GLY A 145 11.58 6.45 8.51
CA GLY A 145 11.78 7.80 9.04
C GLY A 145 12.86 7.85 10.14
N LEU A 146 12.81 6.94 11.11
CA LEU A 146 13.86 6.82 12.13
C LEU A 146 15.24 6.54 11.51
N ALA A 147 15.31 5.67 10.50
CA ALA A 147 16.56 5.42 9.79
C ALA A 147 17.09 6.68 9.10
N TRP A 148 16.21 7.51 8.52
CA TRP A 148 16.56 8.80 7.90
C TRP A 148 17.09 9.85 8.89
N LEU A 149 16.66 9.85 10.16
CA LEU A 149 17.15 10.82 11.15
C LEU A 149 18.67 10.74 11.38
N SER A 150 19.27 9.59 11.11
CA SER A 150 20.72 9.37 11.22
C SER A 150 21.53 9.86 10.01
N ARG A 151 20.88 10.31 8.94
CA ARG A 151 21.53 10.80 7.72
C ARG A 151 21.73 12.32 7.77
N PRO A 152 22.87 12.86 7.29
CA PRO A 152 23.02 14.29 7.04
C PRO A 152 21.89 14.79 6.14
N GLY A 153 21.20 15.88 6.52
CA GLY A 153 20.05 16.40 5.76
C GLY A 153 18.76 15.58 5.85
N GLY A 154 18.77 14.39 6.49
CA GLY A 154 17.62 13.48 6.56
C GLY A 154 16.53 13.86 7.58
N ARG A 155 16.73 14.89 8.41
CA ARG A 155 15.80 15.28 9.48
C ARG A 155 14.36 15.56 8.98
N PRO A 156 14.13 16.31 7.87
CA PRO A 156 12.78 16.56 7.39
C PRO A 156 12.03 15.27 7.00
N LEU A 157 12.71 14.35 6.31
CA LEU A 157 12.15 13.04 5.95
C LEU A 157 11.90 12.17 7.18
N GLY A 158 12.83 12.18 8.14
CA GLY A 158 12.68 11.38 9.35
C GLY A 158 11.53 11.83 10.23
N VAL A 159 11.41 13.14 10.46
CA VAL A 159 10.31 13.71 11.26
C VAL A 159 8.97 13.54 10.55
N SER A 160 8.88 13.82 9.25
CA SER A 160 7.62 13.64 8.51
C SER A 160 7.16 12.19 8.48
N GLY A 161 8.07 11.21 8.35
CA GLY A 161 7.73 9.79 8.41
C GLY A 161 7.17 9.38 9.77
N LEU A 162 7.76 9.86 10.86
CA LEU A 162 7.26 9.65 12.22
C LEU A 162 5.89 10.31 12.44
N LEU A 163 5.69 11.53 11.95
CA LEU A 163 4.42 12.25 12.08
C LEU A 163 3.30 11.55 11.32
N ILE A 164 3.56 11.10 10.08
CA ILE A 164 2.58 10.35 9.28
C ILE A 164 2.22 9.03 9.97
N ALA A 165 3.22 8.28 10.44
CA ALA A 165 3.00 7.03 11.16
C ALA A 165 2.19 7.26 12.44
N GLY A 166 2.59 8.21 13.28
CA GLY A 166 1.92 8.54 14.52
C GLY A 166 0.49 9.04 14.30
N ALA A 167 0.28 9.96 13.36
CA ALA A 167 -1.04 10.49 13.03
C ALA A 167 -1.99 9.39 12.56
N PHE A 168 -1.53 8.51 11.66
CA PHE A 168 -2.36 7.39 11.20
C PHE A 168 -2.66 6.39 12.31
N LEU A 169 -1.66 5.98 13.10
CA LEU A 169 -1.88 5.02 14.19
C LEU A 169 -2.82 5.56 15.27
N LEU A 170 -2.77 6.87 15.55
CA LEU A 170 -3.73 7.52 16.44
C LEU A 170 -5.15 7.55 15.83
N TRP A 171 -5.27 7.83 14.52
CA TRP A 171 -6.56 7.80 13.81
C TRP A 171 -7.15 6.39 13.73
N LEU A 172 -6.31 5.36 13.62
CA LEU A 172 -6.73 3.97 13.72
C LEU A 172 -7.17 3.63 15.15
N ALA A 173 -6.37 3.99 16.16
CA ALA A 173 -6.65 3.69 17.56
C ALA A 173 -7.89 4.39 18.11
N SER A 174 -8.27 5.55 17.55
CA SER A 174 -9.53 6.21 17.91
C SER A 174 -10.78 5.47 17.43
N GLY A 175 -10.63 4.46 16.56
CA GLY A 175 -11.75 3.73 15.95
C GLY A 175 -12.55 4.56 14.94
N THR A 176 -12.09 5.77 14.61
CA THR A 176 -12.77 6.65 13.65
C THR A 176 -12.24 6.48 12.23
N TRP A 177 -11.06 5.88 12.05
CA TRP A 177 -10.61 5.45 10.73
C TRP A 177 -11.47 4.28 10.24
N ARG A 178 -11.92 4.40 8.99
CA ARG A 178 -12.61 3.33 8.28
C ARG A 178 -11.80 2.96 7.05
N PRO A 179 -11.64 1.66 6.76
CA PRO A 179 -11.03 1.17 5.52
C PRO A 179 -11.94 1.36 4.28
N ASP A 180 -12.71 2.46 4.22
CA ASP A 180 -13.42 2.85 3.00
C ASP A 180 -12.48 3.58 2.03
N VAL A 181 -12.94 3.79 0.78
CA VAL A 181 -12.12 4.40 -0.29
C VAL A 181 -11.53 5.75 0.11
N HIS A 182 -12.26 6.58 0.87
CA HIS A 182 -11.78 7.90 1.27
C HIS A 182 -10.74 7.79 2.38
N GLY A 183 -11.05 7.00 3.41
CA GLY A 183 -10.12 6.72 4.50
C GLY A 183 -8.81 6.11 4.00
N ALA A 184 -8.91 5.17 3.06
CA ALA A 184 -7.77 4.57 2.38
C ALA A 184 -6.99 5.58 1.52
N LEU A 185 -7.68 6.39 0.71
CA LEU A 185 -7.04 7.39 -0.17
C LEU A 185 -6.20 8.40 0.63
N PHE A 186 -6.69 8.91 1.76
CA PHE A 186 -5.93 9.84 2.60
C PHE A 186 -4.61 9.21 3.08
N VAL A 187 -4.66 7.96 3.51
CA VAL A 187 -3.48 7.22 3.97
C VAL A 187 -2.51 6.97 2.82
N VAL A 188 -3.02 6.55 1.67
CA VAL A 188 -2.23 6.33 0.45
C VAL A 188 -1.54 7.61 -0.02
N LEU A 189 -2.21 8.76 0.03
CA LEU A 189 -1.62 10.06 -0.31
C LEU A 189 -0.49 10.42 0.66
N ALA A 190 -0.67 10.22 1.96
CA ALA A 190 0.35 10.54 2.97
C ALA A 190 1.58 9.63 2.82
N LEU A 191 1.37 8.31 2.80
CA LEU A 191 2.44 7.32 2.67
C LEU A 191 3.15 7.42 1.32
N GLY A 192 2.39 7.62 0.24
CA GLY A 192 2.92 7.81 -1.10
C GLY A 192 3.69 9.10 -1.26
N GLY A 193 3.18 10.21 -0.76
CA GLY A 193 3.87 11.50 -0.74
C GLY A 193 5.21 11.43 0.00
N TRP A 194 5.24 10.77 1.16
CA TRP A 194 6.47 10.54 1.90
C TRP A 194 7.46 9.65 1.12
N SER A 195 6.98 8.55 0.54
CA SER A 195 7.83 7.60 -0.18
C SER A 195 8.40 8.18 -1.47
N ILE A 196 7.62 9.00 -2.18
CA ILE A 196 8.08 9.79 -3.34
C ILE A 196 9.14 10.80 -2.91
N SER A 197 8.94 11.47 -1.77
CA SER A 197 9.93 12.40 -1.22
C SER A 197 11.24 11.69 -0.85
N ALA A 198 11.16 10.51 -0.22
CA ALA A 198 12.32 9.68 0.07
C ALA A 198 13.03 9.23 -1.22
N ALA A 199 12.29 8.86 -2.26
CA ALA A 199 12.85 8.51 -3.56
C ALA A 199 13.59 9.67 -4.22
N PHE A 200 13.09 10.91 -4.13
CA PHE A 200 13.83 12.08 -4.60
C PHE A 200 15.11 12.34 -3.80
N ALA A 201 15.10 12.13 -2.48
CA ALA A 201 16.30 12.26 -1.66
C ALA A 201 17.36 11.19 -2.01
N MET A 202 16.95 9.94 -2.23
CA MET A 202 17.83 8.87 -2.73
C MET A 202 18.54 9.22 -4.04
N ARG A 203 17.94 10.09 -4.89
CA ARG A 203 18.55 10.52 -6.16
C ARG A 203 19.49 11.72 -6.02
N ARG A 204 19.37 12.49 -4.93
CA ARG A 204 20.17 13.71 -4.69
C ARG A 204 21.46 13.41 -3.93
N GLU A 205 21.43 12.42 -3.05
CA GLU A 205 22.58 11.99 -2.26
C GLU A 205 23.29 10.83 -2.99
N ASP A 206 24.49 11.09 -3.51
CA ASP A 206 25.31 10.04 -4.10
C ASP A 206 25.76 9.07 -2.99
N PRO A 207 25.79 7.74 -3.22
CA PRO A 207 26.26 6.78 -2.21
C PRO A 207 27.72 7.00 -1.77
N ALA A 208 28.50 7.77 -2.54
CA ALA A 208 29.88 8.12 -2.25
C ALA A 208 30.03 9.24 -1.22
N ASP A 209 28.98 10.03 -1.00
CA ASP A 209 28.95 11.15 -0.04
C ASP A 209 28.29 10.75 1.31
N ALA A 210 28.08 9.44 1.51
CA ALA A 210 27.24 8.86 2.55
C ALA A 210 28.01 8.12 3.64
#